data_AF-A0A645H8G4-F1
#
_entry.id   AF-A0A645H8G4-F1
#
_cell.length_a   1.000
_cell.length_b   1.000
_cell.length_c   1.000
_cell.angle_alpha   90.00
_cell.angle_beta   90.00
_cell.angle_gamma   90.00
#
_symmetry.space_group_name_H-M   'P 1'
#
loop_
_entity.id
_entity.type
_entity.pdbx_description
1 polymer ?
#
loop_
_entity_poly.entity_id
_entity_poly.type
_entity_poly.pdbx_seq_one_letter_code
_entity_poly.pdbx_strand_id
1 'polypeptide(L)'
;MYVNDELIGIYGESSVEVAKNYGIDNKVYIAEIDVEKLLKYKNTNWKYEALPKYPAMVRDIAVIVNNEVLAGEMIETIESVNTELIESVNCLTYTRANMFKTDINQLHFLLLIETKNVL
;
A
#
# COMPACT_ATOMS: atom_id res chain seq x y z
N MET A 1 -12.03 -0.13 4.37
CA MET A 1 -11.29 -1.41 4.26
C MET A 1 -12.23 -2.44 3.65
N TYR A 2 -11.84 -3.01 2.51
CA TYR A 2 -12.68 -3.91 1.73
C TYR A 2 -11.95 -5.23 1.48
N VAL A 3 -12.70 -6.32 1.37
CA VAL A 3 -12.22 -7.61 0.85
C VAL A 3 -13.22 -8.09 -0.19
N ASN A 4 -12.78 -8.29 -1.44
CA ASN A 4 -13.65 -8.67 -2.57
C ASN A 4 -14.93 -7.80 -2.64
N ASP A 5 -14.75 -6.47 -2.61
CA ASP A 5 -15.83 -5.47 -2.61
C ASP A 5 -16.77 -5.46 -1.38
N GLU A 6 -16.58 -6.34 -0.40
CA GLU A 6 -17.32 -6.30 0.87
C GLU A 6 -16.64 -5.34 1.86
N LEU A 7 -17.37 -4.34 2.35
CA LEU A 7 -16.90 -3.45 3.42
C LEU A 7 -16.75 -4.23 4.72
N ILE A 8 -15.51 -4.34 5.22
CA ILE A 8 -15.16 -5.05 6.46
C ILE A 8 -14.73 -4.12 7.60
N GLY A 9 -14.56 -2.82 7.32
CA GLY A 9 -14.21 -1.86 8.35
C GLY A 9 -13.84 -0.50 7.81
N ILE A 10 -13.74 0.47 8.70
CA ILE A 10 -13.32 1.84 8.43
C ILE A 10 -12.28 2.26 9.46
N TYR A 11 -11.34 3.10 9.05
CA TYR A 11 -10.39 3.70 9.96
C TYR A 11 -10.01 5.08 9.47
N GLY A 12 -9.60 5.95 10.38
CA GLY A 12 -9.20 7.31 10.03
C GLY A 12 -9.11 8.22 11.23
N GLU A 13 -8.81 9.48 10.95
CA GLU A 13 -8.88 10.55 11.94
C GLU A 13 -10.36 10.85 12.24
N SER A 14 -10.69 10.92 13.53
CA SER A 14 -11.97 11.46 14.00
C SER A 14 -12.17 12.87 13.46
N SER A 15 -13.42 13.24 13.19
CA SER A 15 -13.75 14.64 12.95
C SER A 15 -13.30 15.51 14.13
N VAL A 16 -12.72 16.67 13.81
CA VAL A 16 -12.29 17.67 14.79
C VAL A 16 -13.46 18.12 15.67
N GLU A 17 -14.66 18.21 15.12
CA GLU A 17 -15.86 18.60 15.86
C GLU A 17 -16.26 17.55 16.90
N VAL A 18 -16.19 16.26 16.53
CA VAL A 18 -16.43 15.15 17.45
C VAL A 18 -15.40 15.18 18.58
N ALA A 19 -14.11 15.28 18.26
CA ALA A 19 -13.05 15.34 19.27
C ALA A 19 -13.27 16.51 20.27
N LYS A 20 -13.63 17.70 19.77
CA LYS A 20 -13.97 18.86 20.61
C LYS A 20 -15.18 18.65 21.51
N ASN A 21 -16.25 18.02 20.99
CA ASN A 21 -17.44 17.73 21.78
C ASN A 21 -17.16 16.79 22.96
N TYR A 22 -16.15 15.93 22.84
CA TYR A 22 -15.66 15.06 23.91
C TYR A 22 -14.53 15.68 24.75
N GLY A 23 -14.18 16.95 24.53
CA GLY A 23 -13.11 17.63 25.27
C GLY A 23 -11.70 17.10 24.96
N ILE A 24 -11.50 16.54 23.76
CA ILE A 24 -10.21 15.99 23.32
C ILE A 24 -9.51 17.02 22.43
N ASP A 25 -8.40 17.56 22.93
CA ASP A 25 -7.61 18.58 22.23
C ASP A 25 -6.62 18.02 21.20
N ASN A 26 -6.43 16.70 21.19
CA ASN A 26 -5.50 16.00 20.30
C ASN A 26 -6.24 15.32 19.13
N LYS A 27 -5.51 15.06 18.05
CA LYS A 27 -6.00 14.20 16.96
C LYS A 27 -6.30 12.80 17.49
N VAL A 28 -7.49 12.31 17.20
CA VAL A 28 -7.93 10.97 17.57
C VAL A 28 -8.02 10.13 16.31
N TYR A 29 -7.38 8.97 16.31
CA TYR A 29 -7.52 7.98 15.24
C TYR A 29 -8.39 6.84 15.72
N ILE A 30 -9.39 6.48 14.93
CA ILE A 30 -10.38 5.44 15.26
C ILE A 30 -10.36 4.41 14.14
N ALA A 31 -10.50 3.14 14.51
CA ALA A 31 -10.73 2.04 13.58
C ALA A 31 -11.90 1.18 14.08
N GLU A 32 -12.83 0.88 13.19
CA GLU A 32 -13.94 -0.04 13.41
C GLU A 32 -13.81 -1.18 12.40
N ILE A 33 -13.82 -2.41 12.90
CA ILE A 33 -13.61 -3.61 12.09
C ILE A 33 -14.68 -4.64 12.46
N ASP A 34 -15.36 -5.16 11.44
CA ASP A 34 -16.31 -6.25 11.59
C ASP A 34 -15.55 -7.58 11.72
N VAL A 35 -15.55 -8.13 12.93
CA VAL A 35 -14.84 -9.37 13.25
C VAL A 35 -15.48 -10.58 12.57
N GLU A 36 -16.80 -10.61 12.40
CA GLU A 36 -17.48 -11.74 11.76
C GLU A 36 -17.12 -11.81 10.27
N LYS A 37 -17.13 -10.68 9.57
CA LYS A 37 -16.67 -10.59 8.18
C LYS A 37 -15.19 -10.90 8.04
N LEU A 38 -14.36 -10.41 8.96
CA LEU A 38 -12.93 -10.72 8.95
C LEU A 38 -12.71 -12.25 9.08
N LEU A 39 -13.42 -12.91 9.99
CA LEU A 39 -13.33 -14.36 10.19
C LEU A 39 -13.87 -15.16 8.99
N LYS A 40 -14.85 -14.64 8.25
CA LYS A 40 -15.34 -15.23 7.00
C LYS A 40 -14.26 -15.27 5.92
N TYR A 41 -13.42 -14.22 5.83
CA TYR A 41 -12.36 -14.10 4.82
C TYR A 41 -10.99 -14.58 5.29
N LYS A 42 -10.88 -15.15 6.49
CA LYS A 42 -9.60 -15.63 7.01
C LYS A 42 -9.01 -16.71 6.10
N ASN A 43 -7.74 -16.56 5.72
CA ASN A 43 -7.02 -17.61 5.02
C ASN A 43 -6.44 -18.60 6.04
N THR A 44 -6.96 -19.83 6.08
CA THR A 44 -6.40 -20.92 6.91
C THR A 44 -5.47 -21.85 6.13
N ASN A 45 -5.30 -21.63 4.83
CA ASN A 45 -4.47 -22.46 3.97
C ASN A 45 -3.01 -22.00 4.01
N TRP A 46 -2.33 -22.25 5.12
CA TRP A 46 -0.87 -22.15 5.16
C TRP A 46 -0.29 -23.29 4.32
N LYS A 47 0.39 -22.94 3.23
CA LYS A 47 1.15 -23.91 2.43
C LYS A 47 2.63 -23.67 2.66
N TYR A 48 3.39 -24.75 2.72
CA TYR A 48 4.83 -24.65 2.68
C TYR A 48 5.27 -24.17 1.30
N GLU A 49 6.01 -23.06 1.27
CA GLU A 49 6.73 -22.62 0.08
C GLU A 49 8.19 -23.02 0.23
N ALA A 50 8.74 -23.64 -0.82
CA ALA A 50 10.13 -24.04 -0.82
C ALA A 50 11.03 -22.81 -0.73
N LEU A 51 12.06 -22.89 0.11
CA LEU A 51 13.06 -21.82 0.21
C LEU A 51 13.69 -21.57 -1.17
N PRO A 52 13.83 -20.29 -1.58
CA PRO A 52 14.44 -19.97 -2.85
C PRO A 52 15.89 -20.48 -2.86
N LYS A 53 16.28 -21.14 -3.96
CA LYS A 53 17.65 -21.68 -4.12
C LYS A 53 18.69 -20.59 -4.31
N TYR A 54 18.27 -19.44 -4.81
CA TYR A 54 19.11 -18.30 -5.16
C TYR A 54 18.60 -17.04 -4.47
N PRO A 55 19.50 -16.11 -4.10
CA PRO A 55 19.09 -14.84 -3.51
C PRO A 55 18.28 -14.03 -4.51
N ALA A 56 17.23 -13.36 -4.03
CA ALA A 56 16.43 -12.43 -4.82
C ALA A 56 17.28 -11.30 -5.41
N MET A 57 16.88 -10.80 -6.57
CA MET A 57 17.48 -9.61 -7.16
C MET A 57 16.65 -8.39 -6.79
N VAL A 58 17.31 -7.42 -6.14
CA VAL A 58 16.70 -6.19 -5.66
C VAL A 58 17.09 -5.02 -6.56
N ARG A 59 16.11 -4.22 -6.98
CA ARG A 59 16.33 -3.01 -7.77
C ARG A 59 15.55 -1.83 -7.23
N ASP A 60 16.21 -0.70 -7.11
CA ASP A 60 15.56 0.57 -6.83
C ASP A 60 15.13 1.24 -8.14
N ILE A 61 13.87 1.70 -8.18
CA ILE A 61 13.31 2.44 -9.31
C ILE A 61 12.67 3.72 -8.80
N ALA A 62 13.09 4.85 -9.37
CA ALA A 62 12.46 6.14 -9.14
C ALA A 62 11.39 6.40 -10.22
N VAL A 63 10.16 6.67 -9.80
CA VAL A 63 9.05 6.98 -10.71
C VAL A 63 8.41 8.32 -10.36
N ILE A 64 7.96 9.05 -11.39
CA ILE A 64 7.25 10.32 -11.26
C ILE A 64 5.84 10.12 -11.80
N VAL A 65 4.84 10.36 -10.97
CA VAL A 65 3.43 10.20 -11.31
C VAL A 65 2.63 11.44 -10.94
N ASN A 66 1.43 11.59 -11.52
CA ASN A 66 0.49 12.63 -11.11
C ASN A 66 0.03 12.36 -9.65
N ASN A 67 -0.22 13.41 -8.88
CA ASN A 67 -0.68 13.34 -7.49
C ASN A 67 -2.09 12.73 -7.31
N GLU A 68 -2.79 12.43 -8.40
CA GLU A 68 -4.06 11.71 -8.39
C GLU A 68 -3.87 10.17 -8.36
N VAL A 69 -2.68 9.68 -8.69
CA VAL A 69 -2.38 8.24 -8.70
C VAL A 69 -2.25 7.72 -7.28
N LEU A 70 -3.04 6.72 -6.93
CA LEU A 70 -2.93 6.05 -5.63
C LEU A 70 -1.69 5.14 -5.63
N ALA A 71 -0.90 5.22 -4.56
CA ALA A 71 0.30 4.39 -4.43
C ALA A 71 -0.02 2.89 -4.47
N GLY A 72 -1.18 2.48 -3.91
CA GLY A 72 -1.66 1.10 -3.96
C GLY A 72 -1.87 0.62 -5.40
N GLU A 73 -2.61 1.39 -6.21
CA GLU A 73 -2.85 1.07 -7.63
C GLU A 73 -1.54 0.98 -8.42
N MET A 74 -0.59 1.89 -8.14
CA MET A 74 0.73 1.86 -8.77
C MET A 74 1.51 0.58 -8.41
N ILE A 75 1.54 0.20 -7.14
CA ILE A 75 2.22 -1.02 -6.65
C ILE A 75 1.58 -2.26 -7.29
N GLU A 76 0.26 -2.38 -7.23
CA GLU A 76 -0.49 -3.49 -7.82
C GLU A 76 -0.25 -3.60 -9.34
N THR A 77 -0.18 -2.45 -10.03
CA THR A 77 0.13 -2.41 -11.46
C THR A 77 1.52 -2.98 -11.74
N ILE A 78 2.54 -2.61 -10.96
CA ILE A 78 3.90 -3.09 -11.13
C ILE A 78 3.98 -4.60 -10.83
N GLU A 79 3.38 -5.06 -9.73
CA GLU A 79 3.33 -6.48 -9.38
C GLU A 79 2.64 -7.33 -10.46
N SER A 80 1.63 -6.77 -11.12
CA SER A 80 0.90 -7.47 -12.20
C SER A 80 1.69 -7.65 -13.49
N VAL A 81 2.81 -6.93 -13.70
CA VAL A 81 3.61 -7.01 -14.94
C VAL A 81 4.14 -8.42 -15.16
N ASN A 82 4.62 -9.06 -14.08
CA ASN A 82 5.03 -10.46 -14.11
C ASN A 82 4.94 -11.05 -12.70
N THR A 83 3.79 -11.65 -12.40
CA THR A 83 3.49 -12.27 -11.10
C THR A 83 4.35 -13.50 -10.80
N GLU A 84 5.00 -14.08 -11.80
CA GLU A 84 5.92 -15.21 -11.59
C GLU A 84 7.30 -14.73 -11.13
N LEU A 85 7.76 -13.62 -11.69
CA LEU A 85 9.10 -13.06 -11.47
C LEU A 85 9.15 -12.03 -10.33
N ILE A 86 8.17 -11.15 -10.19
CA ILE A 86 8.17 -10.11 -9.16
C ILE A 86 7.70 -10.74 -7.85
N GLU A 87 8.56 -10.69 -6.82
CA GLU A 87 8.25 -11.18 -5.48
C GLU A 87 7.58 -10.12 -4.63
N SER A 88 8.06 -8.87 -4.70
CA SER A 88 7.50 -7.77 -3.92
C SER A 88 7.83 -6.41 -4.55
N VAL A 89 6.95 -5.43 -4.35
CA VAL A 89 7.19 -4.03 -4.68
C VAL A 89 6.92 -3.18 -3.44
N ASN A 90 7.95 -2.54 -2.92
CA ASN A 90 7.87 -1.76 -1.68
C ASN A 90 8.12 -0.28 -1.96
N CYS A 91 7.23 0.58 -1.48
CA CYS A 91 7.47 2.02 -1.49
C CYS A 91 8.38 2.42 -0.31
N LEU A 92 9.61 2.85 -0.61
CA LEU A 92 10.59 3.25 0.41
C LEU A 92 10.39 4.70 0.86
N THR A 93 10.24 5.60 -0.11
CA THR A 93 10.03 7.02 0.15
C THR A 93 9.18 7.64 -0.94
N TYR A 94 8.46 8.70 -0.59
CA TYR A 94 7.77 9.54 -1.53
C TYR A 94 8.06 11.01 -1.22
N THR A 95 8.15 11.81 -2.27
CA THR A 95 8.39 13.25 -2.16
C THR A 95 7.41 13.98 -3.05
N ARG A 96 6.74 15.00 -2.50
CA ARG A 96 5.95 15.93 -3.29
C ARG A 96 6.88 17.05 -3.77
N ALA A 97 7.15 17.08 -5.06
CA ALA A 97 8.08 18.03 -5.65
C ALA A 97 7.36 18.95 -6.64
N ASN A 98 7.49 20.26 -6.44
CA ASN A 98 7.13 21.27 -7.44
C ASN A 98 8.41 21.64 -8.22
N MET A 99 9.07 20.65 -8.82
CA MET A 99 10.40 20.84 -9.44
C MET A 99 10.33 21.31 -10.89
N PHE A 100 9.22 21.08 -11.59
CA PHE A 100 9.05 21.51 -12.97
C PHE A 100 7.88 22.48 -13.08
N LYS A 101 8.10 23.57 -13.82
CA LYS A 101 7.23 24.72 -14.03
C LYS A 101 6.03 24.35 -14.93
N THR A 102 5.24 23.38 -14.49
CA THR A 102 4.06 22.82 -15.15
C THR A 102 2.99 22.67 -14.09
N ASP A 103 1.74 23.01 -14.41
CA ASP A 103 0.58 23.03 -13.50
C ASP A 103 0.17 21.66 -12.92
N ILE A 104 1.03 20.64 -13.03
CA ILE A 104 0.75 19.27 -12.61
C ILE A 104 1.49 19.01 -11.30
N ASN A 105 0.74 18.81 -10.23
CA ASN A 105 1.28 18.31 -8.96
C ASN A 105 1.85 16.90 -9.19
N GLN A 106 3.15 16.72 -8.97
CA GLN A 106 3.83 15.45 -9.16
C GLN A 106 4.26 14.83 -7.83
N LEU A 107 4.18 13.50 -7.76
CA LEU A 107 4.75 12.68 -6.69
C LEU A 107 5.92 11.88 -7.25
N HIS A 108 7.04 11.94 -6.53
CA HIS A 108 8.24 11.18 -6.82
C HIS A 108 8.31 10.03 -5.84
N PHE A 109 8.24 8.79 -6.32
CA PHE A 109 8.36 7.59 -5.49
C PHE A 109 9.70 6.90 -5.73
N LEU A 110 10.33 6.43 -4.66
CA LEU A 110 11.41 5.45 -4.72
C LEU A 110 10.83 4.09 -4.34
N LEU A 111 10.86 3.17 -5.29
CA LEU A 111 10.35 1.81 -5.13
C LEU A 111 11.51 0.83 -5.08
N LEU A 112 11.41 -0.17 -4.22
CA LEU A 112 12.30 -1.31 -4.16
C LEU A 112 11.55 -2.53 -4.68
N ILE A 113 12.02 -3.08 -5.78
CA ILE A 113 11.42 -4.24 -6.45
C ILE A 113 12.31 -5.44 -6.24
N GLU A 114 11.74 -6.50 -5.68
CA GLU A 114 12.37 -7.79 -5.51
C GLU A 114 11.88 -8.75 -6.59
N THR A 115 12.82 -9.47 -7.19
CA THR A 115 12.50 -10.45 -8.25
C THR A 115 13.15 -11.79 -7.96
N LYS A 116 12.44 -12.87 -8.30
CA LYS A 116 12.95 -14.24 -8.25
C LYS A 116 14.19 -14.35 -9.12
N ASN A 117 15.22 -14.96 -8.57
CA ASN A 117 16.40 -15.28 -9.33
C ASN A 117 16.24 -16.67 -9.95
N VAL A 118 15.90 -16.69 -11.24
CA VAL A 118 15.65 -17.90 -12.03
C VAL A 118 16.85 -18.10 -12.96
N LEU A 119 17.97 -18.61 -12.42
CA LEU A 119 19.09 -19.11 -13.21
C LEU A 119 18.95 -20.62 -13.44
#